data_AF-A0A3A4PZ59-F1
#
_entry.id   AF-A0A3A4PZ59-F1
#
_cell.length_a   1.000
_cell.length_b   1.000
_cell.length_c   1.000
_cell.angle_alpha   90.00
_cell.angle_beta   90.00
_cell.angle_gamma   90.00
#
_symmetry.space_group_name_H-M   'P 1'
#
loop_
_entity.id
_entity.type
_entity.pdbx_description
1 polymer ?
#
loop_
_entity_poly.entity_id
_entity_poly.type
_entity_poly.pdbx_seq_one_letter_code
_entity_poly.pdbx_strand_id
1 'polypeptide(L)'
;MACRKNRKATRYGGMKVETYFNTIPKLINTLKLPMPGPADATDRNQEGSVIFIALMVLVIMTVVGLMMSQTVVTENFIVRNQGIYKQNIYMTEAALMEGLQRFMQLNADDDDIVDVNNSTLAWINSTHTTDFSTDGTGLWYMPDSSTRILDAGNSLPITTSQTLGDRGEAASGNLRTGFVGWLPVTMPGGGSESLAVGANKPVWRQGRLLAEYVSNAGGGMMRMEIGVRRKIILN
;
A
#
# COMPACT_ATOMS: atom_id res chain seq x y z
N MET A 1 -15.10 -21.31 -27.68
CA MET A 1 -13.69 -21.47 -27.26
C MET A 1 -13.59 -21.01 -25.81
N ALA A 2 -13.61 -21.96 -24.86
CA ALA A 2 -13.85 -21.68 -23.45
C ALA A 2 -12.54 -21.49 -22.68
N CYS A 3 -12.30 -20.29 -22.15
CA CYS A 3 -11.12 -19.98 -21.34
C CYS A 3 -11.38 -20.36 -19.87
N ARG A 4 -10.84 -21.52 -19.48
CA ARG A 4 -10.95 -22.10 -18.14
C ARG A 4 -10.00 -21.35 -17.19
N LYS A 5 -10.51 -20.36 -16.46
CA LYS A 5 -9.75 -19.55 -15.50
C LYS A 5 -9.47 -20.36 -14.23
N ASN A 6 -8.27 -20.96 -14.19
CA ASN A 6 -7.73 -21.73 -13.07
C ASN A 6 -7.31 -20.76 -11.94
N ARG A 7 -8.21 -20.43 -11.01
CA ARG A 7 -7.84 -19.72 -9.78
C ARG A 7 -7.23 -20.73 -8.80
N LYS A 8 -5.90 -20.77 -8.72
CA LYS A 8 -5.22 -21.37 -7.56
C LYS A 8 -5.45 -20.45 -6.37
N ALA A 9 -6.38 -20.82 -5.50
CA ALA A 9 -6.52 -20.25 -4.18
C ALA A 9 -5.25 -20.58 -3.39
N THR A 10 -4.39 -19.58 -3.19
CA THR A 10 -3.29 -19.65 -2.23
C THR A 10 -3.93 -19.72 -0.84
N ARG A 11 -4.14 -20.95 -0.35
CA ARG A 11 -4.48 -21.17 1.05
C ARG A 11 -3.33 -20.63 1.88
N TYR A 12 -3.54 -19.50 2.54
CA TYR A 12 -2.76 -19.15 3.71
C TYR A 12 -2.96 -20.32 4.69
N GLY A 13 -1.90 -21.11 4.85
CA GLY A 13 -1.81 -22.11 5.89
C GLY A 13 -1.91 -21.37 7.22
N GLY A 14 -3.12 -21.33 7.77
CA GLY A 14 -3.33 -21.00 9.16
C GLY A 14 -2.45 -21.95 9.96
N MET A 15 -1.33 -21.44 10.43
CA MET A 15 -0.51 -22.13 11.40
C MET A 15 -1.39 -22.19 12.65
N LYS A 16 -2.03 -23.35 12.84
CA LYS A 16 -2.76 -23.65 14.06
C LYS A 16 -1.77 -23.47 15.21
N VAL A 17 -1.94 -22.37 15.93
CA VAL A 17 -1.37 -22.18 17.28
C VAL A 17 -2.19 -23.07 18.22
N GLU A 18 -2.17 -24.37 17.96
CA GLU A 18 -2.65 -25.39 18.88
C GLU A 18 -1.43 -26.20 19.31
N THR A 19 -1.42 -26.54 20.60
CA THR A 19 -0.45 -27.39 21.30
C THR A 19 0.89 -26.72 21.62
N TYR A 20 1.11 -26.39 22.90
CA TYR A 20 2.33 -26.72 23.68
C TYR A 20 2.24 -26.24 25.15
N PHE A 21 1.18 -25.52 25.56
CA PHE A 21 1.07 -24.97 26.92
C PHE A 21 0.45 -25.88 27.99
N ASN A 22 -0.10 -27.06 27.65
CA ASN A 22 -0.88 -27.88 28.59
C ASN A 22 -0.17 -29.13 29.16
N THR A 23 1.14 -29.29 28.95
CA THR A 23 1.86 -30.50 29.41
C THR A 23 2.86 -30.25 30.54
N ILE A 24 2.75 -29.14 31.28
CA ILE A 24 3.66 -28.84 32.40
C ILE A 24 3.12 -29.20 33.81
N PRO A 25 1.80 -29.23 34.14
CA PRO A 25 1.40 -29.46 35.53
C PRO A 25 1.35 -30.95 35.95
N LYS A 26 1.86 -31.90 35.15
CA LYS A 26 1.83 -33.34 35.48
C LYS A 26 3.13 -33.92 36.04
N LEU A 27 4.26 -33.22 35.96
CA LEU A 27 5.54 -33.72 36.47
C LEU A 27 5.84 -33.33 37.93
N ILE A 28 4.97 -32.53 38.57
CA ILE A 28 5.19 -32.06 39.94
C ILE A 28 4.63 -33.02 41.00
N ASN A 29 3.64 -33.87 40.68
CA ASN A 29 2.95 -34.71 41.67
C ASN A 29 3.50 -36.13 41.88
N THR A 30 4.61 -36.51 41.25
CA THR A 30 5.21 -37.86 41.40
C THR A 30 6.59 -37.89 42.04
N LEU A 31 7.14 -36.75 42.46
CA LEU A 31 8.36 -36.71 43.27
C LEU A 31 8.03 -36.86 44.76
N LYS A 32 7.54 -38.05 45.12
CA LYS A 32 7.47 -38.50 46.52
C LYS A 32 8.88 -38.98 46.91
N LEU A 33 9.70 -38.06 47.40
CA LEU A 33 11.03 -38.40 47.90
C LEU A 33 10.90 -39.14 49.25
N PRO A 34 11.65 -40.24 49.46
CA PRO A 34 11.65 -40.96 50.73
C PRO A 34 12.23 -40.06 51.84
N MET A 35 11.54 -39.98 52.99
CA MET A 35 12.02 -39.25 54.16
C MET A 35 13.21 -39.97 54.80
N PRO A 36 14.32 -39.27 55.10
CA PRO A 36 15.46 -39.85 55.80
C PRO A 36 15.18 -39.94 57.30
N GLY A 37 15.48 -41.09 57.90
CA GLY A 37 15.48 -41.29 59.35
C GLY A 37 16.60 -40.50 60.04
N PRO A 38 16.53 -40.31 61.38
CA PRO A 38 17.43 -39.44 62.10
C PRO A 38 18.70 -40.19 62.51
N ALA A 39 19.83 -39.91 61.87
CA ALA A 39 21.18 -39.97 62.46
C ALA A 39 22.24 -39.45 61.45
N ASP A 40 22.91 -38.36 61.83
CA ASP A 40 24.27 -37.95 61.47
C ASP A 40 24.77 -38.17 60.03
N ALA A 41 24.59 -37.16 59.17
CA ALA A 41 25.53 -36.77 58.09
C ALA A 41 25.02 -35.52 57.31
N THR A 42 24.59 -34.45 58.00
CA THR A 42 23.95 -33.29 57.35
C THR A 42 24.91 -32.13 57.07
N ASP A 43 26.01 -32.36 56.35
CA ASP A 43 26.84 -31.24 55.83
C ASP A 43 27.63 -31.54 54.53
N ARG A 44 27.46 -32.70 53.88
CA ARG A 44 28.27 -33.04 52.69
C ARG A 44 27.49 -33.26 51.38
N ASN A 45 26.16 -33.22 51.40
CA ASN A 45 25.31 -33.45 50.22
C ASN A 45 24.46 -32.24 49.79
N GLN A 46 24.55 -31.09 50.47
CA GLN A 46 23.83 -29.87 50.07
C GLN A 46 24.59 -29.03 49.05
N GLU A 47 25.93 -29.19 48.98
CA GLU A 47 26.79 -28.42 48.06
C GLU A 47 26.51 -28.75 46.58
N GLY A 48 26.07 -29.98 46.28
CA GLY A 48 25.74 -30.40 44.91
C GLY A 48 24.40 -29.88 44.38
N SER A 49 23.44 -29.52 45.23
CA SER A 49 22.10 -29.10 44.78
C SER A 49 22.09 -27.65 44.26
N VAL A 50 22.91 -26.78 44.86
CA VAL A 50 22.98 -25.35 44.51
C VAL A 50 23.44 -25.14 43.07
N ILE A 51 24.38 -25.95 42.58
CA ILE A 51 24.88 -25.83 41.21
C ILE A 51 23.84 -26.23 40.16
N PHE A 52 22.98 -27.21 40.45
CA PHE A 52 21.88 -27.58 39.54
C PHE A 52 20.80 -26.51 39.47
N ILE A 53 20.45 -25.88 40.60
CA ILE A 53 19.49 -24.78 40.61
C ILE A 53 20.04 -23.59 39.80
N ALA A 54 21.33 -23.26 39.98
CA ALA A 54 21.98 -22.20 39.21
C ALA A 54 21.98 -22.49 37.70
N LEU A 55 22.25 -23.73 37.29
CA LEU A 55 22.20 -24.15 35.87
C LEU A 55 20.78 -24.07 35.31
N MET A 56 19.76 -24.49 36.07
CA MET A 56 18.36 -24.39 35.63
C MET A 56 17.94 -22.94 35.44
N VAL A 57 18.31 -22.05 36.37
CA VAL A 57 18.02 -20.61 36.25
C VAL A 57 18.74 -20.01 35.04
N LEU A 58 20.00 -20.39 34.79
CA LEU A 58 20.76 -19.94 33.62
C LEU A 58 20.11 -20.39 32.30
N VAL A 59 19.63 -21.63 32.21
CA VAL A 59 18.94 -22.13 31.02
C VAL A 59 17.61 -21.40 30.81
N ILE A 60 16.85 -21.14 31.87
CA ILE A 60 15.58 -20.40 31.75
C ILE A 60 15.84 -18.96 31.26
N MET A 61 16.86 -18.29 31.81
CA MET A 61 17.22 -16.93 31.37
C MET A 61 17.68 -16.89 29.91
N THR A 62 18.45 -17.87 29.45
CA THR A 62 18.89 -17.92 28.05
C THR A 62 17.71 -18.16 27.10
N VAL A 63 16.76 -19.05 27.44
CA VAL A 63 15.56 -19.28 26.64
C VAL A 63 14.70 -18.01 26.55
N VAL A 64 14.48 -17.32 27.67
CA VAL A 64 13.72 -16.05 27.67
C VAL A 64 14.44 -14.99 26.82
N GLY A 65 15.76 -14.89 26.93
CA GLY A 65 16.58 -13.99 26.09
C GLY A 65 16.44 -14.29 24.59
N LEU A 66 16.45 -15.57 24.20
CA LEU A 66 16.25 -15.98 22.81
C LEU A 66 14.85 -15.64 22.30
N MET A 67 13.80 -15.85 23.12
CA MET A 67 12.43 -15.49 22.74
C MET A 67 12.26 -13.98 22.55
N MET A 68 12.84 -13.15 23.43
CA MET A 68 12.83 -11.70 23.28
C MET A 68 13.56 -11.24 22.01
N SER A 69 14.68 -11.87 21.66
CA SER A 69 15.42 -11.53 20.44
C SER A 69 14.60 -11.76 19.16
N GLN A 70 13.76 -12.80 19.12
CA GLN A 70 12.90 -13.06 17.97
C GLN A 70 11.82 -11.98 17.81
N THR A 71 11.22 -11.53 18.92
CA THR A 71 10.24 -10.44 18.92
C THR A 71 10.85 -9.11 18.42
N VAL A 72 12.06 -8.77 18.86
CA VAL A 72 12.74 -7.53 18.41
C VAL A 72 12.98 -7.54 16.90
N VAL A 73 13.34 -8.69 16.33
CA VAL A 73 13.56 -8.82 14.88
C VAL A 73 12.25 -8.62 14.10
N THR A 74 11.13 -9.22 14.55
CA THR A 74 9.84 -9.06 13.87
C THR A 74 9.31 -7.63 13.97
N GLU A 75 9.43 -6.98 15.12
CA GLU A 75 9.07 -5.58 15.30
C GLU A 75 9.87 -4.65 14.37
N ASN A 76 11.17 -4.90 14.23
CA ASN A 76 12.02 -4.12 13.32
C ASN A 76 11.54 -4.24 11.86
N PHE A 77 11.16 -5.45 11.42
CA PHE A 77 10.57 -5.63 10.09
C PHE A 77 9.24 -4.89 9.91
N ILE A 78 8.38 -4.89 10.93
CA ILE A 78 7.10 -4.18 10.89
C ILE A 78 7.32 -2.67 10.77
N VAL A 79 8.19 -2.10 11.62
CA VAL A 79 8.50 -0.65 11.62
C VAL A 79 9.10 -0.23 10.29
N ARG A 80 10.02 -1.02 9.72
CA ARG A 80 10.60 -0.73 8.40
C ARG A 80 9.55 -0.73 7.30
N ASN A 81 8.65 -1.71 7.28
CA ASN A 81 7.59 -1.79 6.28
C ASN A 81 6.61 -0.62 6.39
N GLN A 82 6.23 -0.22 7.61
CA GLN A 82 5.40 0.96 7.83
C GLN A 82 6.09 2.26 7.39
N GLY A 83 7.40 2.36 7.62
CA GLY A 83 8.22 3.48 7.14
C GLY A 83 8.20 3.61 5.62
N ILE A 84 8.45 2.51 4.90
CA ILE A 84 8.43 2.48 3.44
C ILE A 84 7.03 2.84 2.91
N TYR A 85 5.98 2.30 3.52
CA TYR A 85 4.61 2.59 3.14
C TYR A 85 4.28 4.09 3.27
N LYS A 86 4.63 4.73 4.38
CA LYS A 86 4.44 6.17 4.59
C LYS A 86 5.23 7.01 3.58
N GLN A 87 6.47 6.62 3.28
CA GLN A 87 7.27 7.29 2.26
C GLN A 87 6.60 7.21 0.88
N ASN A 88 6.07 6.04 0.50
CA ASN A 88 5.36 5.87 -0.77
C ASN A 88 4.10 6.74 -0.84
N ILE A 89 3.37 6.87 0.27
CA ILE A 89 2.23 7.80 0.38
C ILE A 89 2.67 9.23 0.11
N TYR A 90 3.69 9.72 0.83
CA TYR A 90 4.14 11.10 0.67
C TYR A 90 4.68 11.39 -0.74
N MET A 91 5.35 10.44 -1.38
CA MET A 91 5.76 10.59 -2.78
C MET A 91 4.57 10.66 -3.74
N THR A 92 3.56 9.80 -3.53
CA THR A 92 2.35 9.79 -4.36
C THR A 92 1.54 11.06 -4.17
N GLU A 93 1.44 11.56 -2.94
CA GLU A 93 0.79 12.83 -2.60
C GLU A 93 1.52 14.02 -3.22
N ALA A 94 2.86 14.06 -3.14
CA ALA A 94 3.65 15.12 -3.77
C ALA A 94 3.46 15.13 -5.30
N ALA A 95 3.47 13.96 -5.93
CA ALA A 95 3.18 13.82 -7.36
C ALA A 95 1.78 14.32 -7.72
N LEU A 96 0.79 14.02 -6.90
CA LEU A 96 -0.58 14.46 -7.08
C LEU A 96 -0.69 15.98 -6.98
N MET A 97 -0.03 16.59 -6.00
CA MET A 97 -0.02 18.05 -5.81
C MET A 97 0.70 18.76 -6.96
N GLU A 98 1.81 18.20 -7.45
CA GLU A 98 2.51 18.73 -8.61
C GLU A 98 1.64 18.64 -9.88
N GLY A 99 1.00 17.48 -10.12
CA GLY A 99 0.06 17.30 -11.22
C GLY A 99 -1.11 18.28 -11.14
N LEU A 100 -1.63 18.53 -9.93
CA LEU A 100 -2.71 19.48 -9.69
C LEU A 100 -2.26 20.91 -9.98
N GLN A 101 -1.07 21.30 -9.51
CA GLN A 101 -0.52 22.62 -9.79
C GLN A 101 -0.35 22.85 -11.29
N ARG A 102 0.22 21.87 -12.00
CA ARG A 102 0.37 21.93 -13.46
C ARG A 102 -0.97 22.04 -14.15
N PHE A 103 -1.97 21.27 -13.72
CA PHE A 103 -3.34 21.35 -14.25
C PHE A 103 -3.99 22.73 -14.03
N MET A 104 -3.82 23.31 -12.84
CA MET A 104 -4.36 24.63 -12.49
C MET A 104 -3.68 25.78 -13.23
N GLN A 105 -2.41 25.59 -13.65
CA GLN A 105 -1.67 26.56 -14.45
C GLN A 105 -2.10 26.58 -15.92
N LEU A 106 -2.78 25.54 -16.42
CA LEU A 106 -3.30 25.55 -17.77
C LEU A 106 -4.43 26.57 -17.92
N ASN A 107 -4.49 27.22 -19.07
CA ASN A 107 -5.53 28.19 -19.39
C ASN A 107 -6.90 27.50 -19.46
N ALA A 108 -7.96 28.15 -18.96
CA ALA A 108 -9.30 27.53 -18.91
C ALA A 108 -9.91 27.30 -20.29
N ASP A 109 -9.43 28.04 -21.30
CA ASP A 109 -9.94 28.09 -22.66
C ASP A 109 -8.98 27.37 -23.64
N ASP A 110 -8.05 26.58 -23.11
CA ASP A 110 -7.11 25.79 -23.91
C ASP A 110 -7.83 24.57 -24.49
N ASP A 111 -7.78 24.43 -25.81
CA ASP A 111 -8.40 23.32 -26.55
C ASP A 111 -7.86 21.96 -26.07
N ASP A 112 -6.60 21.92 -25.59
CA ASP A 112 -5.97 20.70 -25.06
C ASP A 112 -6.64 20.16 -23.79
N ILE A 113 -7.37 20.99 -23.04
CA ILE A 113 -8.14 20.55 -21.86
C ILE A 113 -9.53 20.05 -22.28
N VAL A 114 -10.08 20.66 -23.33
CA VAL A 114 -11.50 20.50 -23.70
C VAL A 114 -11.71 19.30 -24.64
N ASP A 115 -10.78 19.10 -25.58
CA ASP A 115 -10.81 18.04 -26.57
C ASP A 115 -10.03 16.80 -26.11
N VAL A 116 -10.78 15.83 -25.59
CA VAL A 116 -10.28 14.51 -25.15
C VAL A 116 -9.58 13.75 -26.29
N ASN A 117 -9.95 13.99 -27.55
CA ASN A 117 -9.48 13.19 -28.68
C ASN A 117 -8.28 13.80 -29.40
N ASN A 118 -8.08 15.11 -29.31
CA ASN A 118 -7.00 15.83 -30.01
C ASN A 118 -6.04 16.59 -29.09
N SER A 119 -6.11 16.40 -27.77
CA SER A 119 -5.17 17.02 -26.84
C SER A 119 -3.72 16.67 -27.18
N THR A 120 -2.86 17.68 -27.29
CA THR A 120 -1.40 17.49 -27.44
C THR A 120 -0.75 17.05 -26.13
N LEU A 121 -1.45 17.22 -25.00
CA LEU A 121 -0.99 16.87 -23.68
C LEU A 121 -1.30 15.41 -23.38
N ALA A 122 -0.35 14.52 -23.69
CA ALA A 122 -0.51 13.07 -23.51
C ALA A 122 -0.97 12.63 -22.10
N TRP A 123 -0.70 13.43 -21.06
CA TRP A 123 -1.08 13.15 -19.67
C TRP A 123 -2.51 13.59 -19.31
N ILE A 124 -3.18 14.34 -20.20
CA ILE A 124 -4.57 14.76 -20.06
C ILE A 124 -5.41 13.89 -20.99
N ASN A 125 -6.39 13.18 -20.43
CA ASN A 125 -7.44 12.52 -21.21
C ASN A 125 -6.97 11.43 -22.19
N SER A 126 -5.78 10.85 -22.02
CA SER A 126 -5.39 9.70 -22.84
C SER A 126 -6.20 8.46 -22.46
N THR A 127 -7.20 8.16 -23.27
CA THR A 127 -8.01 6.93 -23.27
C THR A 127 -7.25 5.69 -23.75
N HIS A 128 -5.94 5.81 -23.98
CA HIS A 128 -5.18 4.82 -24.72
C HIS A 128 -4.63 3.70 -23.84
N THR A 129 -5.49 2.81 -23.38
CA THR A 129 -5.24 1.35 -23.34
C THR A 129 -6.55 0.64 -23.06
N THR A 130 -6.65 -0.62 -23.46
CA THR A 130 -7.80 -1.54 -23.30
C THR A 130 -8.31 -1.73 -21.85
N ASP A 131 -7.69 -1.07 -20.86
CA ASP A 131 -8.09 -1.05 -19.45
C ASP A 131 -8.94 0.19 -19.08
N PHE A 132 -8.99 1.21 -19.94
CA PHE A 132 -9.92 2.34 -19.89
C PHE A 132 -11.22 1.91 -20.56
N SER A 133 -12.02 1.15 -19.82
CA SER A 133 -13.25 0.55 -20.32
C SER A 133 -14.26 1.62 -20.75
N THR A 134 -14.52 1.73 -22.06
CA THR A 134 -15.73 2.37 -22.59
C THR A 134 -16.93 1.42 -22.50
N ASP A 135 -17.03 0.56 -21.48
CA ASP A 135 -18.12 -0.41 -21.32
C ASP A 135 -19.49 0.22 -21.03
N GLY A 136 -19.61 1.55 -21.14
CA GLY A 136 -20.85 2.26 -20.87
C GLY A 136 -21.21 2.30 -19.39
N THR A 137 -20.35 1.82 -18.48
CA THR A 137 -20.57 1.92 -17.03
C THR A 137 -20.18 3.28 -16.46
N GLY A 138 -19.55 4.15 -17.27
CA GLY A 138 -19.14 5.49 -16.87
C GLY A 138 -17.88 5.54 -15.99
N LEU A 139 -17.18 4.41 -15.82
CA LEU A 139 -15.92 4.33 -15.09
C LEU A 139 -14.75 4.53 -16.04
N TRP A 140 -13.94 5.55 -15.78
CA TRP A 140 -12.79 5.90 -16.62
C TRP A 140 -11.62 4.95 -16.45
N TYR A 141 -11.52 4.25 -15.32
CA TYR A 141 -10.48 3.26 -15.04
C TYR A 141 -11.01 2.23 -14.03
N MET A 142 -10.35 1.08 -13.94
CA MET A 142 -10.69 0.04 -12.96
C MET A 142 -10.04 0.36 -11.60
N PRO A 143 -10.78 0.81 -10.57
CA PRO A 143 -10.21 1.23 -9.29
C PRO A 143 -9.54 0.06 -8.54
N ASP A 144 -9.98 -1.16 -8.79
CA ASP A 144 -9.49 -2.41 -8.21
C ASP A 144 -8.38 -3.09 -9.04
N SER A 145 -7.89 -2.43 -10.09
CA SER A 145 -6.79 -2.99 -10.88
C SER A 145 -5.53 -3.14 -10.05
N SER A 146 -4.98 -4.36 -10.04
CA SER A 146 -3.66 -4.69 -9.51
C SER A 146 -2.53 -4.41 -10.51
N THR A 147 -2.87 -4.00 -11.73
CA THR A 147 -1.92 -3.56 -12.75
C THR A 147 -1.76 -2.05 -12.72
N ARG A 148 -0.64 -1.62 -13.28
CA ARG A 148 -0.34 -0.20 -13.50
C ARG A 148 -1.36 0.39 -14.47
N ILE A 149 -1.96 1.52 -14.11
CA ILE A 149 -2.93 2.22 -14.98
C ILE A 149 -2.26 3.34 -15.76
N LEU A 150 -1.28 4.03 -15.17
CA LEU A 150 -0.58 5.14 -15.82
C LEU A 150 0.69 4.64 -16.52
N ASP A 151 0.78 4.76 -17.85
CA ASP A 151 1.91 4.22 -18.64
C ASP A 151 2.92 5.27 -19.09
N ALA A 152 4.00 4.81 -19.73
CA ALA A 152 5.10 5.66 -20.15
C ALA A 152 4.79 6.70 -21.22
N GLY A 153 3.87 6.38 -22.13
CA GLY A 153 3.52 7.23 -23.25
C GLY A 153 2.45 8.27 -22.93
N ASN A 154 1.61 8.01 -21.93
CA ASN A 154 0.39 8.80 -21.68
C ASN A 154 0.26 9.39 -20.28
N SER A 155 1.34 9.45 -19.53
CA SER A 155 1.31 10.06 -18.21
C SER A 155 2.58 10.84 -17.96
N LEU A 156 2.44 11.86 -17.15
CA LEU A 156 3.52 12.76 -16.83
C LEU A 156 4.42 12.11 -15.77
N PRO A 157 5.70 11.84 -16.07
CA PRO A 157 6.64 11.40 -15.05
C PRO A 157 6.98 12.56 -14.12
N ILE A 158 6.99 12.29 -12.81
CA ILE A 158 7.46 13.25 -11.81
C ILE A 158 8.94 12.99 -11.52
N THR A 159 9.81 13.89 -11.96
CA THR A 159 11.27 13.72 -11.97
C THR A 159 11.97 14.24 -10.70
N THR A 160 11.23 14.86 -9.79
CA THR A 160 11.76 15.67 -8.67
C THR A 160 11.99 14.90 -7.37
N SER A 161 11.64 13.62 -7.28
CA SER A 161 11.78 12.87 -6.03
C SER A 161 13.21 12.37 -5.81
N GLN A 162 14.04 13.18 -5.11
CA GLN A 162 15.38 12.77 -4.64
C GLN A 162 15.34 11.44 -3.87
N THR A 163 14.25 11.19 -3.14
CA THR A 163 13.98 9.98 -2.38
C THR A 163 13.92 8.71 -3.23
N LEU A 164 13.58 8.80 -4.52
CA LEU A 164 13.64 7.65 -5.44
C LEU A 164 15.09 7.29 -5.78
N GLY A 165 15.93 8.31 -5.98
CA GLY A 165 17.36 8.14 -6.25
C GLY A 165 18.08 7.48 -5.09
N ASP A 166 17.82 7.92 -3.85
CA ASP A 166 18.42 7.35 -2.64
C ASP A 166 18.03 5.87 -2.42
N ARG A 167 16.89 5.44 -2.96
CA ARG A 167 16.41 4.06 -2.91
C ARG A 167 16.94 3.17 -4.05
N GLY A 168 17.72 3.73 -4.97
CA GLY A 168 18.16 3.03 -6.18
C GLY A 168 17.02 2.73 -7.15
N GLU A 169 15.90 3.45 -7.04
CA GLU A 169 14.77 3.33 -7.94
C GLU A 169 14.93 4.28 -9.13
N ALA A 170 14.43 3.89 -10.30
CA ALA A 170 14.50 4.72 -11.49
C ALA A 170 13.71 6.03 -11.27
N ALA A 171 14.43 7.16 -11.28
CA ALA A 171 13.87 8.49 -11.01
C ALA A 171 12.75 8.88 -12.00
N SER A 172 12.80 8.40 -13.24
CA SER A 172 11.81 8.69 -14.28
C SER A 172 11.06 7.42 -14.69
N GLY A 173 10.03 7.05 -13.92
CA GLY A 173 9.15 5.97 -14.36
C GLY A 173 8.37 5.27 -13.27
N ASN A 174 8.77 5.37 -12.01
CA ASN A 174 8.01 4.75 -10.90
C ASN A 174 6.84 5.62 -10.46
N LEU A 175 7.01 6.94 -10.50
CA LEU A 175 6.01 7.92 -10.07
C LEU A 175 5.45 8.66 -11.29
N ARG A 176 4.13 8.60 -11.47
CA ARG A 176 3.42 9.17 -12.63
C ARG A 176 2.14 9.85 -12.18
N THR A 177 1.75 10.88 -12.92
CA THR A 177 0.42 11.49 -12.77
C THR A 177 -0.27 11.61 -14.13
N GLY A 178 -1.60 11.49 -14.12
CA GLY A 178 -2.43 11.61 -15.30
C GLY A 178 -3.81 12.13 -14.93
N PHE A 179 -4.43 12.87 -15.83
CA PHE A 179 -5.76 13.41 -15.66
C PHE A 179 -6.77 12.59 -16.47
N VAL A 180 -7.85 12.17 -15.83
CA VAL A 180 -8.90 11.36 -16.45
C VAL A 180 -10.26 11.92 -16.09
N GLY A 181 -11.31 11.50 -16.80
CA GLY A 181 -12.65 11.73 -16.28
C GLY A 181 -13.28 13.06 -16.66
N TRP A 182 -12.78 13.78 -17.67
CA TRP A 182 -13.19 15.16 -17.97
C TRP A 182 -14.59 15.27 -18.58
N LEU A 183 -15.62 15.17 -17.73
CA LEU A 183 -17.02 15.15 -18.10
C LEU A 183 -17.76 16.43 -17.68
N PRO A 184 -18.81 16.83 -18.41
CA PRO A 184 -19.74 17.85 -17.95
C PRO A 184 -20.45 17.41 -16.66
N VAL A 185 -20.69 18.36 -15.76
CA VAL A 185 -21.38 18.11 -14.47
C VAL A 185 -22.85 18.47 -14.58
N THR A 186 -23.73 17.50 -14.30
CA THR A 186 -25.16 17.77 -14.12
C THR A 186 -25.41 18.38 -12.75
N MET A 187 -25.93 19.63 -12.70
CA MET A 187 -26.28 20.28 -11.44
C MET A 187 -27.73 19.92 -11.02
N PRO A 188 -27.98 19.66 -9.73
CA PRO A 188 -29.33 19.41 -9.22
C PRO A 188 -30.19 20.68 -9.37
N GLY A 189 -31.29 20.59 -10.12
CA GLY A 189 -32.24 21.69 -10.32
C GLY A 189 -32.60 22.01 -11.76
N GLY A 190 -32.14 21.24 -12.76
CA GLY A 190 -32.56 21.39 -14.17
C GLY A 190 -32.15 22.71 -14.84
N GLY A 191 -31.45 23.58 -14.14
CA GLY A 191 -30.89 24.83 -14.65
C GLY A 191 -29.58 24.58 -15.36
N SER A 192 -29.65 24.31 -16.66
CA SER A 192 -28.54 24.06 -17.58
C SER A 192 -27.82 22.74 -17.35
N GLU A 193 -28.36 21.68 -17.94
CA GLU A 193 -27.49 20.67 -18.55
C GLU A 193 -26.51 21.42 -19.45
N SER A 194 -25.20 21.29 -19.20
CA SER A 194 -24.17 21.93 -20.01
C SER A 194 -23.99 21.25 -21.38
N LEU A 195 -25.07 20.67 -21.91
CA LEU A 195 -25.06 19.80 -23.08
C LEU A 195 -25.40 20.53 -24.39
N ALA A 196 -25.84 21.80 -24.36
CA ALA A 196 -26.34 22.44 -25.58
C ALA A 196 -26.32 23.99 -25.59
N VAL A 197 -25.41 24.63 -24.84
CA VAL A 197 -25.31 26.11 -24.92
C VAL A 197 -24.17 26.42 -25.88
N GLY A 198 -24.48 27.09 -26.98
CA GLY A 198 -23.57 27.30 -28.13
C GLY A 198 -22.18 27.87 -27.80
N ALA A 199 -21.33 27.97 -28.82
CA ALA A 199 -19.97 28.50 -28.72
C ALA A 199 -19.86 29.72 -27.77
N ASN A 200 -18.79 29.77 -26.98
CA ASN A 200 -18.46 30.80 -25.99
C ASN A 200 -19.33 30.85 -24.74
N LYS A 201 -19.90 29.71 -24.30
CA LYS A 201 -20.63 29.63 -23.03
C LYS A 201 -19.84 28.87 -21.99
N PRO A 202 -19.82 29.35 -20.73
CA PRO A 202 -19.09 28.67 -19.68
C PRO A 202 -19.81 27.40 -19.24
N VAL A 203 -19.06 26.31 -19.16
CA VAL A 203 -19.51 24.96 -18.80
C VAL A 203 -18.72 24.48 -17.58
N TRP A 204 -19.42 23.85 -16.63
CA TRP A 204 -18.77 23.15 -15.52
C TRP A 204 -18.35 21.75 -15.97
N ARG A 205 -17.06 21.45 -15.82
CA ARG A 205 -16.52 20.10 -15.98
C ARG A 205 -15.91 19.59 -14.70
N GLN A 206 -15.99 18.28 -14.51
CA GLN A 206 -15.36 17.55 -13.44
C GLN A 206 -14.44 16.52 -14.05
N GLY A 207 -13.31 16.26 -13.40
CA GLY A 207 -12.47 15.11 -13.68
C GLY A 207 -11.77 14.64 -12.42
N ARG A 208 -10.81 13.73 -12.59
CA ARG A 208 -9.97 13.20 -11.53
C ARG A 208 -8.53 13.23 -11.98
N LEU A 209 -7.67 13.77 -11.14
CA LEU A 209 -6.25 13.60 -11.30
C LEU A 209 -5.84 12.36 -10.52
N LEU A 210 -5.08 11.48 -11.17
CA LEU A 210 -4.49 10.30 -10.56
C LEU A 210 -2.99 10.49 -10.41
N ALA A 211 -2.45 10.01 -9.30
CA ALA A 211 -1.04 9.77 -9.10
C ALA A 211 -0.84 8.30 -8.77
N GLU A 212 0.16 7.69 -9.41
CA GLU A 212 0.48 6.29 -9.22
C GLU A 212 1.98 6.14 -9.00
N TYR A 213 2.31 5.45 -7.91
CA TYR A 213 3.64 4.98 -7.60
C TYR A 213 3.68 3.46 -7.77
N VAL A 214 4.61 2.97 -8.59
CA VAL A 214 4.87 1.54 -8.80
C VAL A 214 6.36 1.28 -8.57
N SER A 215 6.68 0.45 -7.57
CA SER A 215 8.04 0.01 -7.32
C SER A 215 8.32 -1.32 -8.04
N ASN A 216 9.33 -1.33 -8.90
CA ASN A 216 9.85 -2.56 -9.51
C ASN A 216 10.69 -3.40 -8.54
N ALA A 217 11.09 -2.83 -7.40
CA ALA A 217 11.95 -3.47 -6.39
C ALA A 217 11.15 -4.14 -5.26
N GLY A 218 9.84 -4.37 -5.44
CA GLY A 218 8.98 -4.97 -4.42
C GLY A 218 8.44 -3.98 -3.38
N GLY A 219 8.59 -2.67 -3.60
CA GLY A 219 8.01 -1.62 -2.75
C GLY A 219 6.49 -1.45 -2.86
N GLY A 220 5.82 -2.29 -3.65
CA GLY A 220 4.37 -2.28 -3.87
C GLY A 220 3.90 -1.21 -4.84
N MET A 221 2.59 -1.03 -4.89
CA MET A 221 1.89 -0.03 -5.69
C MET A 221 1.05 0.84 -4.77
N MET A 222 1.10 2.14 -4.98
CA MET A 222 0.25 3.12 -4.32
C MET A 222 -0.43 3.97 -5.37
N ARG A 223 -1.73 4.23 -5.16
CA ARG A 223 -2.53 5.08 -6.03
C ARG A 223 -3.30 6.07 -5.18
N MET A 224 -3.30 7.32 -5.63
CA MET A 224 -4.12 8.37 -5.05
C MET A 224 -4.86 9.11 -6.15
N GLU A 225 -6.03 9.61 -5.81
CA GLU A 225 -6.86 10.39 -6.72
C GLU A 225 -7.37 11.64 -6.03
N ILE A 226 -7.50 12.72 -6.79
CA ILE A 226 -8.19 13.93 -6.37
C ILE A 226 -9.20 14.34 -7.44
N GLY A 227 -10.44 14.59 -7.01
CA GLY A 227 -11.47 15.13 -7.88
C GLY A 227 -11.26 16.62 -8.11
N VAL A 228 -11.32 17.05 -9.37
CA VAL A 228 -11.18 18.45 -9.76
C VAL A 228 -12.44 18.91 -10.47
N ARG A 229 -12.93 20.10 -10.13
CA ARG A 229 -14.06 20.76 -10.80
C ARG A 229 -13.63 22.15 -11.24
N ARG A 230 -13.83 22.46 -12.53
CA ARG A 230 -13.49 23.77 -13.11
C ARG A 230 -14.59 24.24 -14.04
N LYS A 231 -14.79 25.56 -14.06
CA LYS A 231 -15.60 26.25 -15.07
C LYS A 231 -14.69 26.61 -16.24
N ILE A 232 -15.04 26.17 -17.44
CA ILE A 232 -14.29 26.38 -18.69
C ILE A 232 -15.20 27.05 -19.72
N ILE A 233 -14.65 27.82 -20.66
CA ILE A 233 -15.42 28.35 -21.79
C ILE A 233 -15.09 27.48 -23.00
N LEU A 234 -16.13 26.98 -23.68
CA LEU A 234 -15.96 26.23 -24.93
C LEU A 234 -15.89 27.24 -26.06
N ASN A 235 -14.77 27.28 -26.79
CA ASN A 235 -14.65 28.06 -28.03
C ASN A 235 -15.49 27.45 -29.16
#